data_AF-A0A1H6F310-F1
#
_entry.id   AF-A0A1H6F310-F1
#
_cell.length_a   1.000
_cell.length_b   1.000
_cell.length_c   1.000
_cell.angle_alpha   90.00
_cell.angle_beta   90.00
_cell.angle_gamma   90.00
#
_symmetry.space_group_name_H-M   'P 1'
#
loop_
_entity.id
_entity.type
_entity.pdbx_description
1 polymer ?
#
loop_
_entity_poly.entity_id
_entity_poly.type
_entity_poly.pdbx_seq_one_letter_code
_entity_poly.pdbx_strand_id
1 'polypeptide(L)'
;MDDPTPIRAGTAAWWLARTENADDRPRRRRMLSLELIADAALSLLDTEGAEALTMRRLAQRLECSQAALYRHVTSRDELVVVAMDRAVGLGLRPPPEGLGWRESVEWQSHSFRDFLLAHPGLVVFMRGTERLSPTSLSGLEHSIAQFVGIGLTVREAYATASAFATFVVGSVQFNLGVDTADPEEQRMRRRLYEGLDPDRHPILTAHAEELSRVGSRDEFEFGLAALLDAIEARITG
;
A
#
# COMPACT_ATOMS: atom_id res chain seq x y z
N MET A 1 -6.68 -12.58 -38.34
CA MET A 1 -5.73 -13.14 -37.36
C MET A 1 -5.62 -12.06 -36.32
N ASP A 2 -6.52 -12.08 -35.33
CA ASP A 2 -6.47 -11.12 -34.23
C ASP A 2 -5.17 -11.37 -33.45
N ASP A 3 -4.34 -10.34 -33.36
CA ASP A 3 -3.20 -10.33 -32.45
C ASP A 3 -3.76 -10.48 -31.03
N PRO A 4 -3.35 -11.48 -30.22
CA PRO A 4 -3.87 -11.62 -28.87
C PRO A 4 -3.64 -10.33 -28.09
N THR A 5 -4.71 -9.79 -27.53
CA THR A 5 -4.66 -8.57 -26.71
C THR A 5 -3.55 -8.71 -25.67
N PRO A 6 -2.58 -7.78 -25.61
CA PRO A 6 -1.47 -7.91 -24.68
C PRO A 6 -1.99 -8.01 -23.24
N ILE A 7 -1.54 -9.05 -22.52
CA ILE A 7 -1.97 -9.28 -21.13
C ILE A 7 -1.52 -8.09 -20.29
N ARG A 8 -2.49 -7.39 -19.68
CA ARG A 8 -2.22 -6.23 -18.83
C ARG A 8 -1.41 -6.67 -17.60
N ALA A 9 -0.30 -5.97 -17.36
CA ALA A 9 0.57 -6.20 -16.20
C ALA A 9 -0.23 -6.11 -14.88
N GLY A 10 0.05 -7.05 -13.96
CA GLY A 10 -0.57 -7.09 -12.64
C GLY A 10 -1.90 -7.85 -12.55
N THR A 11 -2.48 -8.28 -13.67
CA THR A 11 -3.68 -9.14 -13.67
C THR A 11 -3.35 -10.59 -13.29
N ALA A 12 -4.36 -11.38 -12.91
CA ALA A 12 -4.21 -12.81 -12.63
C ALA A 12 -3.53 -13.56 -13.80
N ALA A 13 -3.95 -13.30 -15.04
CA ALA A 13 -3.40 -13.90 -16.25
C ALA A 13 -1.90 -13.57 -16.43
N TRP A 14 -1.50 -12.34 -16.08
CA TRP A 14 -0.09 -11.94 -16.15
C TRP A 14 0.77 -12.69 -15.13
N TRP A 15 0.27 -12.82 -13.89
CA TRP A 15 0.98 -13.54 -12.84
C TRP A 15 1.10 -15.04 -13.13
N LEU A 16 0.04 -15.68 -13.63
CA LEU A 16 0.06 -17.09 -14.04
C LEU A 16 1.12 -17.36 -15.12
N ALA A 17 1.15 -16.55 -16.19
CA ALA A 17 2.15 -16.67 -17.23
C ALA A 17 3.58 -16.49 -16.70
N ARG A 18 3.76 -15.67 -15.65
CA ARG A 18 5.08 -15.39 -15.07
C ARG A 18 5.54 -16.51 -14.13
N THR A 19 4.63 -17.13 -13.37
CA THR A 19 4.95 -18.28 -12.50
C THR A 19 5.31 -19.52 -13.30
N GLU A 20 4.58 -19.81 -14.38
CA GLU A 20 4.88 -20.93 -15.28
C GLU A 20 6.27 -20.80 -15.93
N ASN A 21 6.68 -19.57 -16.26
CA ASN A 21 8.00 -19.29 -16.84
C ASN A 21 9.14 -19.25 -15.81
N ALA A 22 8.85 -19.20 -14.51
CA ALA A 22 9.85 -19.14 -13.45
C ALA A 22 10.43 -20.52 -13.11
N ASP A 23 9.62 -21.58 -13.20
CA ASP A 23 10.03 -22.97 -12.93
C ASP A 23 11.05 -23.52 -13.93
N ASP A 24 11.14 -22.92 -15.13
CA ASP A 24 11.98 -23.42 -16.22
C ASP A 24 13.38 -22.76 -16.28
N ARG A 25 13.73 -21.87 -15.33
CA ARG A 25 14.98 -21.09 -15.37
C ARG A 25 15.99 -21.54 -14.31
N PRO A 26 17.18 -22.06 -14.71
CA PRO A 26 18.23 -22.40 -13.74
C PRO A 26 18.68 -21.15 -12.96
N ARG A 27 18.70 -21.26 -11.63
CA ARG A 27 19.18 -20.24 -10.67
C ARG A 27 20.68 -19.98 -10.83
N ARG A 28 21.10 -19.33 -11.93
CA ARG A 28 22.43 -18.75 -12.04
C ARG A 28 22.44 -17.42 -11.27
N ARG A 29 23.41 -17.23 -10.38
CA ARG A 29 23.79 -15.93 -9.82
C ARG A 29 24.14 -14.99 -10.97
N ARG A 30 23.15 -14.31 -11.54
CA ARG A 30 23.34 -13.13 -12.38
C ARG A 30 23.41 -11.93 -11.44
N MET A 31 24.31 -10.99 -11.72
CA MET A 31 24.42 -9.72 -10.99
C MET A 31 23.12 -8.90 -11.02
N LEU A 32 22.24 -9.16 -12.00
CA LEU A 32 20.93 -8.55 -12.14
C LEU A 32 19.82 -9.57 -11.83
N SER A 33 19.02 -9.29 -10.80
CA SER A 33 17.84 -10.07 -10.39
C SER A 33 16.58 -9.22 -10.45
N LEU A 34 15.41 -9.87 -10.45
CA LEU A 34 14.13 -9.15 -10.41
C LEU A 34 13.98 -8.35 -9.10
N GLU A 35 14.45 -8.91 -7.98
CA GLU A 35 14.48 -8.25 -6.67
C GLU A 35 15.35 -6.98 -6.70
N LEU A 36 16.56 -7.05 -7.28
CA LEU A 36 17.44 -5.89 -7.39
C LEU A 36 16.82 -4.79 -8.28
N ILE A 37 16.15 -5.19 -9.37
CA ILE A 37 15.41 -4.27 -10.25
C ILE A 37 14.27 -3.60 -9.47
N ALA A 38 13.52 -4.36 -8.67
CA ALA A 38 12.42 -3.86 -7.86
C ALA A 38 12.90 -2.88 -6.78
N ASP A 39 13.98 -3.21 -6.07
CA ASP A 39 14.58 -2.38 -5.02
C ASP A 39 15.11 -1.06 -5.60
N ALA A 40 15.77 -1.10 -6.76
CA ALA A 40 16.23 0.11 -7.42
C ALA A 40 15.09 0.97 -7.97
N ALA A 41 14.00 0.34 -8.43
CA ALA A 41 12.80 1.05 -8.88
C ALA A 41 12.08 1.74 -7.72
N LEU A 42 11.92 1.04 -6.59
CA LEU A 42 11.39 1.58 -5.34
C LEU A 42 12.22 2.80 -4.89
N SER A 43 13.53 2.63 -4.77
CA SER A 43 14.43 3.71 -4.37
C SER A 43 14.36 4.93 -5.31
N LEU A 44 14.18 4.71 -6.62
CA LEU A 44 14.04 5.77 -7.60
C LEU A 44 12.69 6.51 -7.44
N LEU A 45 11.62 5.79 -7.13
CA LEU A 45 10.30 6.36 -6.86
C LEU A 45 10.31 7.26 -5.62
N ASP A 46 10.99 6.85 -4.56
CA ASP A 46 11.03 7.62 -3.31
C ASP A 46 11.91 8.87 -3.43
N THR A 47 13.00 8.79 -4.18
CA THR A 47 14.00 9.87 -4.26
C THR A 47 13.77 10.85 -5.41
N GLU A 48 13.23 10.38 -6.53
CA GLU A 48 13.09 11.18 -7.76
C GLU A 48 11.64 11.23 -8.28
N GLY A 49 10.71 10.52 -7.64
CA GLY A 49 9.29 10.52 -7.98
C GLY A 49 8.89 9.64 -9.16
N ALA A 50 7.58 9.57 -9.41
CA ALA A 50 6.95 8.71 -10.41
C ALA A 50 7.44 8.94 -11.85
N GLU A 51 7.79 10.17 -12.20
CA GLU A 51 8.25 10.56 -13.55
C GLU A 51 9.66 10.06 -13.85
N ALA A 52 10.51 9.94 -12.82
CA ALA A 52 11.87 9.45 -12.96
C ALA A 52 11.94 7.95 -13.25
N LEU A 53 10.89 7.19 -12.90
CA LEU A 53 10.81 5.75 -13.12
C LEU A 53 10.68 5.42 -14.62
N THR A 54 11.84 5.34 -15.28
CA THR A 54 12.00 4.99 -16.69
C THR A 54 13.06 3.89 -16.84
N MET A 55 12.95 3.07 -17.89
CA MET A 55 13.92 2.01 -18.18
C MET A 55 15.35 2.55 -18.33
N ARG A 56 15.49 3.73 -18.96
CA ARG A 56 16.79 4.40 -19.12
C ARG A 56 17.39 4.81 -17.77
N ARG A 57 16.60 5.46 -16.91
CA ARG A 57 17.07 5.93 -15.59
C ARG A 57 17.42 4.76 -14.68
N LEU A 58 16.59 3.71 -14.71
CA LEU A 58 16.86 2.49 -13.95
C LEU A 58 18.11 1.77 -14.44
N ALA A 59 18.31 1.67 -15.77
CA ALA A 59 19.50 1.06 -16.35
C ALA A 59 20.78 1.80 -15.95
N GLN A 60 20.74 3.13 -15.95
CA GLN A 60 21.82 3.98 -15.48
C GLN A 60 22.13 3.73 -13.99
N ARG A 61 21.09 3.69 -13.15
CA ARG A 61 21.24 3.45 -11.70
C ARG A 61 21.80 2.06 -11.38
N LEU A 62 21.45 1.06 -12.17
CA LEU A 62 21.91 -0.31 -12.04
C LEU A 62 23.18 -0.63 -12.85
N GLU A 63 23.79 0.38 -13.48
CA GLU A 63 24.99 0.27 -14.32
C GLU A 63 24.89 -0.88 -15.36
N CYS A 64 23.71 -1.02 -15.98
CA CYS A 64 23.44 -2.05 -16.97
C CYS A 64 22.83 -1.49 -18.25
N SER A 65 22.70 -2.33 -19.29
CA SER A 65 21.99 -1.93 -20.51
C SER A 65 20.48 -2.05 -20.34
N GLN A 66 19.70 -1.21 -21.03
CA GLN A 66 18.25 -1.35 -21.06
C GLN A 66 17.82 -2.73 -21.59
N ALA A 67 18.55 -3.26 -22.57
CA ALA A 67 18.34 -4.62 -23.08
C ALA A 67 18.51 -5.69 -22.00
N ALA A 68 19.31 -5.44 -20.96
CA ALA A 68 19.41 -6.33 -19.81
C ALA A 68 18.15 -6.29 -18.93
N LEU A 69 17.61 -5.10 -18.66
CA LEU A 69 16.36 -4.93 -17.92
C LEU A 69 15.16 -5.54 -18.65
N TYR A 70 15.08 -5.37 -19.97
CA TYR A 70 13.98 -5.92 -20.79
C TYR A 70 13.87 -7.46 -20.76
N ARG A 71 14.92 -8.18 -20.35
CA ARG A 71 14.85 -9.63 -20.11
C ARG A 71 14.10 -10.01 -18.82
N HIS A 72 13.91 -9.05 -17.92
CA HIS A 72 13.25 -9.22 -16.63
C HIS A 72 11.89 -8.53 -16.58
N VAL A 73 11.76 -7.33 -17.16
CA VAL A 73 10.51 -6.55 -17.18
C VAL A 73 10.31 -5.97 -18.58
N THR A 74 9.17 -6.26 -19.20
CA THR A 74 8.94 -5.94 -20.61
C THR A 74 8.48 -4.49 -20.83
N SER A 75 8.00 -3.83 -19.77
CA SER A 75 7.46 -2.47 -19.83
C SER A 75 7.66 -1.71 -18.53
N ARG A 76 7.42 -0.38 -18.57
CA ARG A 76 7.34 0.45 -17.37
C ARG A 76 6.21 0.01 -16.44
N ASP A 77 5.09 -0.45 -17.00
CA ASP A 77 3.95 -0.91 -16.20
C ASP A 77 4.29 -2.21 -15.46
N GLU A 78 5.04 -3.13 -16.08
CA GLU A 78 5.57 -4.31 -15.38
C GLU A 78 6.56 -3.91 -14.28
N LEU A 79 7.40 -2.90 -14.52
CA LEU A 79 8.33 -2.41 -13.52
C LEU A 79 7.59 -1.83 -12.30
N VAL A 80 6.51 -1.09 -12.51
CA VAL A 80 5.64 -0.59 -11.43
C VAL A 80 5.05 -1.76 -10.66
N VAL A 81 4.49 -2.77 -11.34
CA VAL A 81 3.90 -3.95 -10.67
C VAL A 81 4.93 -4.69 -9.81
N VAL A 82 6.14 -4.88 -10.31
CA VAL A 82 7.23 -5.56 -9.59
C VAL A 82 7.72 -4.72 -8.40
N ALA A 83 7.84 -3.39 -8.55
CA ALA A 83 8.18 -2.50 -7.45
C ALA A 83 7.09 -2.48 -6.37
N MET A 84 5.81 -2.52 -6.77
CA MET A 84 4.67 -2.64 -5.87
C MET A 84 4.69 -3.95 -5.08
N ASP A 85 4.91 -5.08 -5.76
CA ASP A 85 5.02 -6.39 -5.11
C ASP A 85 6.12 -6.38 -4.05
N ARG A 86 7.30 -5.89 -4.44
CA ARG A 86 8.44 -5.77 -3.52
C ARG A 86 8.11 -4.90 -2.32
N ALA A 87 7.49 -3.75 -2.54
CA ALA A 87 7.12 -2.82 -1.49
C ALA A 87 6.09 -3.42 -0.52
N VAL A 88 5.05 -4.09 -1.03
CA VAL A 88 4.06 -4.79 -0.20
C VAL A 88 4.74 -5.86 0.66
N GLY A 89 5.71 -6.59 0.10
CA GLY A 89 6.50 -7.55 0.86
C GLY A 89 7.36 -6.95 1.99
N LEU A 90 7.84 -5.73 1.81
CA LEU A 90 8.60 -5.02 2.85
C LEU A 90 7.68 -4.41 3.91
N GLY A 91 6.48 -3.97 3.53
CA GLY A 91 5.50 -3.33 4.41
C GLY A 91 4.66 -4.30 5.25
N LEU A 92 4.30 -5.47 4.70
CA LEU A 92 3.52 -6.50 5.38
C LEU A 92 4.42 -7.42 6.23
N ARG A 93 4.96 -6.85 7.30
CA ARG A 93 5.76 -7.60 8.27
C ARG A 93 4.86 -8.44 9.19
N PRO A 94 5.31 -9.61 9.66
CA PRO A 94 4.60 -10.34 10.70
C PRO A 94 4.66 -9.56 12.02
N PRO A 95 3.57 -9.57 12.82
CA PRO A 95 3.57 -8.97 14.14
C PRO A 95 4.50 -9.72 15.12
N PRO A 96 4.93 -9.08 16.21
CA PRO A 96 5.64 -9.75 17.30
C PRO A 96 4.88 -10.98 17.81
N GLU A 97 5.62 -12.01 18.21
CA GLU A 97 5.04 -13.21 18.82
C GLU A 97 4.38 -12.89 20.17
N GLY A 98 3.30 -13.61 20.48
CA GLY A 98 2.60 -13.52 21.77
C GLY A 98 1.54 -12.43 21.88
N LEU A 99 1.35 -11.60 20.85
CA LEU A 99 0.27 -10.62 20.80
C LEU A 99 -1.10 -11.27 20.65
N GLY A 100 -2.12 -10.65 21.24
CA GLY A 100 -3.52 -10.97 20.94
C GLY A 100 -3.87 -10.64 19.49
N TRP A 101 -5.01 -11.15 18.99
CA TRP A 101 -5.43 -10.89 17.60
C TRP A 101 -5.59 -9.39 17.32
N ARG A 102 -6.16 -8.65 18.28
CA ARG A 102 -6.40 -7.21 18.16
C ARG A 102 -5.09 -6.43 18.05
N GLU A 103 -4.20 -6.64 19.02
CA GLU A 103 -2.85 -6.05 19.04
C GLU A 103 -2.04 -6.40 17.78
N SER A 104 -2.19 -7.64 17.28
CA SER A 104 -1.54 -8.09 16.05
C SER A 104 -2.02 -7.32 14.82
N VAL A 105 -3.32 -7.08 14.68
CA VAL A 105 -3.89 -6.32 13.55
C VAL A 105 -3.59 -4.83 13.67
N GLU A 106 -3.61 -4.27 14.89
CA GLU A 106 -3.17 -2.91 15.17
C GLU A 106 -1.73 -2.70 14.72
N TRP A 107 -0.81 -3.56 15.20
CA TRP A 107 0.60 -3.50 14.85
C TRP A 107 0.83 -3.58 13.35
N GLN A 108 0.18 -4.53 12.66
CA GLN A 108 0.30 -4.69 11.22
C GLN A 108 -0.22 -3.45 10.47
N SER A 109 -1.35 -2.88 10.91
CA SER A 109 -1.94 -1.69 10.30
C SER A 109 -1.05 -0.47 10.46
N HIS A 110 -0.46 -0.26 11.64
CA HIS A 110 0.53 0.80 11.86
C HIS A 110 1.80 0.58 11.04
N SER A 111 2.39 -0.61 11.10
CA SER A 111 3.60 -0.94 10.35
C SER A 111 3.40 -0.70 8.85
N PHE A 112 2.24 -1.06 8.31
CA PHE A 112 1.95 -0.86 6.91
C PHE A 112 1.70 0.61 6.58
N ARG A 113 1.00 1.36 7.43
CA ARG A 113 0.84 2.82 7.29
C ARG A 113 2.17 3.55 7.28
N ASP A 114 3.03 3.26 8.25
CA ASP A 114 4.36 3.88 8.39
C ASP A 114 5.23 3.57 7.17
N PHE A 115 5.16 2.32 6.67
CA PHE A 115 5.81 1.95 5.44
C PHE A 115 5.31 2.78 4.26
N LEU A 116 4.00 2.92 4.05
CA LEU A 116 3.45 3.69 2.94
C LEU A 116 3.80 5.19 3.02
N LEU A 117 3.80 5.77 4.23
CA LEU A 117 4.21 7.16 4.45
C LEU A 117 5.70 7.40 4.16
N ALA A 118 6.55 6.40 4.43
CA ALA A 118 7.97 6.46 4.07
C ALA A 118 8.23 6.29 2.56
N HIS A 119 7.24 5.78 1.80
CA HIS A 119 7.37 5.50 0.36
C HIS A 119 6.24 6.16 -0.46
N PRO A 120 6.10 7.49 -0.42
CA PRO A 120 4.98 8.23 -1.02
C PRO A 120 4.92 8.06 -2.55
N GLY A 121 6.07 7.83 -3.20
CA GLY A 121 6.16 7.58 -4.64
C GLY A 121 5.48 6.30 -5.09
N LEU A 122 5.21 5.36 -4.17
CA LEU A 122 4.47 4.14 -4.45
C LEU A 122 2.96 4.30 -4.36
N VAL A 123 2.50 5.10 -3.39
CA VAL A 123 1.09 5.26 -3.02
C VAL A 123 0.24 5.69 -4.22
N VAL A 124 0.83 6.49 -5.12
CA VAL A 124 0.20 6.96 -6.37
C VAL A 124 -0.11 5.84 -7.37
N PHE A 125 0.64 4.74 -7.33
CA PHE A 125 0.50 3.58 -8.23
C PHE A 125 -0.41 2.48 -7.69
N MET A 126 -0.82 2.54 -6.42
CA MET A 126 -1.68 1.53 -5.80
C MET A 126 -3.16 1.59 -6.26
N ARG A 127 -3.50 2.50 -7.18
CA ARG A 127 -4.86 2.66 -7.72
C ARG A 127 -5.14 1.63 -8.80
N GLY A 128 -6.20 0.83 -8.62
CA GLY A 128 -6.72 -0.08 -9.66
C GLY A 128 -5.78 -1.24 -10.04
N THR A 129 -4.80 -1.54 -9.19
CA THR A 129 -3.91 -2.70 -9.33
C THR A 129 -4.46 -3.87 -8.53
N GLU A 130 -4.79 -4.97 -9.21
CA GLU A 130 -5.05 -6.24 -8.54
C GLU A 130 -3.78 -6.68 -7.79
N ARG A 131 -3.87 -6.84 -6.47
CA ARG A 131 -2.75 -7.24 -5.60
C ARG A 131 -2.57 -8.76 -5.63
N LEU A 132 -2.25 -9.29 -6.79
CA LEU A 132 -2.17 -10.74 -7.05
C LEU A 132 -0.74 -11.26 -7.09
N SER A 133 0.20 -10.47 -6.61
CA SER A 133 1.59 -10.89 -6.57
C SER A 133 1.80 -11.99 -5.53
N PRO A 134 2.79 -12.89 -5.71
CA PRO A 134 3.05 -13.98 -4.77
C PRO A 134 3.19 -13.50 -3.32
N THR A 135 3.89 -12.38 -3.10
CA THR A 135 4.06 -11.83 -1.76
C THR A 135 2.77 -11.24 -1.21
N SER A 136 1.97 -10.54 -2.03
CA SER A 136 0.65 -10.06 -1.63
C SER A 136 -0.29 -11.23 -1.27
N LEU A 137 -0.25 -12.33 -2.04
CA LEU A 137 -1.07 -13.51 -1.80
C LEU A 137 -0.65 -14.25 -0.54
N SER A 138 0.65 -14.38 -0.25
CA SER A 138 1.12 -14.94 1.03
C SER A 138 0.69 -14.10 2.22
N GLY A 139 0.78 -12.77 2.12
CA GLY A 139 0.28 -11.86 3.16
C GLY A 139 -1.23 -11.95 3.35
N LEU A 140 -1.98 -12.09 2.24
CA LEU A 140 -3.42 -12.28 2.26
C LEU A 140 -3.82 -13.62 2.90
N GLU A 141 -3.17 -14.72 2.53
CA GLU A 141 -3.36 -16.04 3.14
C GLU A 141 -3.14 -15.98 4.65
N HIS A 142 -2.03 -15.37 5.08
CA HIS A 142 -1.73 -15.18 6.50
C HIS A 142 -2.81 -14.38 7.23
N SER A 143 -3.25 -13.27 6.63
CA SER A 143 -4.31 -12.43 7.20
C SER A 143 -5.64 -13.17 7.32
N ILE A 144 -6.02 -13.93 6.29
CA ILE A 144 -7.23 -14.75 6.30
C ILE A 144 -7.14 -15.82 7.40
N ALA A 145 -6.01 -16.51 7.50
CA ALA A 145 -5.79 -17.54 8.52
C ALA A 145 -5.89 -16.96 9.95
N GLN A 146 -5.34 -15.76 10.19
CA GLN A 146 -5.49 -15.06 11.47
C GLN A 146 -6.97 -14.82 11.82
N PHE A 147 -7.76 -14.29 10.87
CA PHE A 147 -9.17 -13.99 11.11
C PHE A 147 -10.06 -15.24 11.23
N VAL A 148 -9.75 -16.30 10.49
CA VAL A 148 -10.40 -17.61 10.68
C VAL A 148 -10.07 -18.17 12.06
N GLY A 149 -8.83 -18.00 12.53
CA GLY A 149 -8.38 -18.47 13.85
C GLY A 149 -9.12 -17.85 15.03
N ILE A 150 -9.75 -16.68 14.84
CA ILE A 150 -10.56 -16.00 15.87
C ILE A 150 -12.07 -16.23 15.71
N GLY A 151 -12.48 -17.11 14.78
CA GLY A 151 -13.88 -17.55 14.65
C GLY A 151 -14.66 -16.95 13.49
N LEU A 152 -14.05 -16.12 12.63
CA LEU A 152 -14.74 -15.63 11.42
C LEU A 152 -14.85 -16.74 10.37
N THR A 153 -15.93 -16.70 9.57
CA THR A 153 -16.01 -17.54 8.37
C THR A 153 -14.94 -17.12 7.34
N VAL A 154 -14.54 -18.01 6.44
CA VAL A 154 -13.55 -17.69 5.39
C VAL A 154 -13.95 -16.46 4.56
N ARG A 155 -15.24 -16.29 4.28
CA ARG A 155 -15.77 -15.13 3.55
C ARG A 155 -15.57 -13.84 4.34
N GLU A 156 -15.90 -13.86 5.63
CA GLU A 156 -15.73 -12.70 6.52
C GLU A 156 -14.25 -12.39 6.75
N ALA A 157 -13.42 -13.41 6.93
CA ALA A 157 -11.97 -13.26 7.07
C ALA A 157 -11.34 -12.59 5.84
N TYR A 158 -11.70 -13.03 4.63
CA TYR A 158 -11.25 -12.40 3.39
C TYR A 158 -11.72 -10.95 3.27
N ALA A 159 -13.00 -10.69 3.54
CA ALA A 159 -13.56 -9.35 3.48
C ALA A 159 -12.90 -8.42 4.52
N THR A 160 -12.61 -8.93 5.71
CA THR A 160 -11.94 -8.21 6.80
C THR A 160 -10.52 -7.85 6.41
N ALA A 161 -9.71 -8.83 5.95
CA ALA A 161 -8.35 -8.56 5.47
C ALA A 161 -8.33 -7.51 4.35
N SER A 162 -9.27 -7.61 3.40
CA SER A 162 -9.43 -6.64 2.32
C SER A 162 -9.83 -5.24 2.82
N ALA A 163 -10.70 -5.16 3.84
CA ALA A 163 -11.14 -3.91 4.44
C ALA A 163 -9.99 -3.19 5.15
N PHE A 164 -9.20 -3.88 5.99
CA PHE A 164 -8.03 -3.29 6.65
C PHE A 164 -7.00 -2.80 5.63
N ALA A 165 -6.66 -3.61 4.62
CA ALA A 165 -5.73 -3.20 3.57
C ALA A 165 -6.22 -1.96 2.81
N THR A 166 -7.52 -1.91 2.48
CA THR A 166 -8.13 -0.77 1.79
C THR A 166 -8.17 0.47 2.67
N PHE A 167 -8.49 0.31 3.96
CA PHE A 167 -8.49 1.39 4.93
C PHE A 167 -7.09 2.02 5.09
N VAL A 168 -6.06 1.19 5.31
CA VAL A 168 -4.68 1.69 5.47
C VAL A 168 -4.22 2.42 4.22
N VAL A 169 -4.37 1.81 3.04
CA VAL A 169 -3.98 2.44 1.77
C VAL A 169 -4.77 3.72 1.51
N GLY A 170 -6.09 3.69 1.72
CA GLY A 170 -6.97 4.83 1.53
C GLY A 170 -6.65 6.00 2.45
N SER A 171 -6.35 5.71 3.73
CA SER A 171 -5.98 6.73 4.71
C SER A 171 -4.69 7.48 4.33
N VAL A 172 -3.69 6.75 3.83
CA VAL A 172 -2.42 7.32 3.37
C VAL A 172 -2.62 8.07 2.05
N GLN A 173 -3.38 7.50 1.11
CA GLN A 173 -3.70 8.16 -0.16
C GLN A 173 -4.43 9.49 0.03
N PHE A 174 -5.38 9.54 0.96
CA PHE A 174 -6.18 10.74 1.22
C PHE A 174 -5.34 11.86 1.86
N ASN A 175 -4.37 11.50 2.70
CA ASN A 175 -3.55 12.43 3.47
C ASN A 175 -2.14 12.65 2.89
N LEU A 176 -1.87 12.14 1.69
CA LEU A 176 -0.53 12.21 1.09
C LEU A 176 -0.16 13.68 0.80
N GLY A 177 0.97 14.13 1.36
CA GLY A 177 1.48 15.49 1.15
C GLY A 177 0.81 16.56 2.00
N VAL A 178 -0.07 16.19 2.94
CA VAL A 178 -0.67 17.10 3.92
C VAL A 178 0.00 16.88 5.27
N ASP A 179 0.63 17.92 5.83
CA ASP A 179 1.20 17.85 7.19
C ASP A 179 0.20 18.43 8.19
N THR A 180 -0.87 17.67 8.45
CA THR A 180 -1.90 18.09 9.40
C THR A 180 -1.40 18.34 10.83
N ALA A 181 -0.16 17.92 11.15
CA ALA A 181 0.49 18.15 12.43
C ALA A 181 1.28 19.47 12.47
N ASP A 182 1.53 20.11 11.33
CA ASP A 182 2.20 21.42 11.27
C ASP A 182 1.38 22.48 12.02
N PRO A 183 1.94 23.12 13.08
CA PRO A 183 1.26 24.18 13.80
C PRO A 183 0.83 25.36 12.92
N GLU A 184 1.54 25.67 11.84
CA GLU A 184 1.12 26.72 10.91
C GLU A 184 -0.10 26.31 10.09
N GLU A 185 -0.07 25.12 9.49
CA GLU A 185 -1.22 24.55 8.80
C GLU A 185 -2.46 24.47 9.69
N GLN A 186 -2.33 24.02 10.94
CA GLN A 186 -3.43 23.99 11.92
C GLN A 186 -3.99 25.39 12.21
N ARG A 187 -3.11 26.39 12.41
CA ARG A 187 -3.53 27.78 12.62
C ARG A 187 -4.29 28.32 11.40
N MET A 188 -3.84 28.01 10.18
CA MET A 188 -4.51 28.46 8.97
C MET A 188 -5.85 27.74 8.76
N ARG A 189 -5.93 26.44 9.03
CA ARG A 189 -7.17 25.65 9.01
C ARG A 189 -8.19 26.19 10.00
N ARG A 190 -7.76 26.52 11.22
CA ARG A 190 -8.60 27.19 12.23
C ARG A 190 -9.15 28.51 11.70
N ARG A 191 -8.28 29.41 11.20
CA ARG A 191 -8.70 30.71 10.66
C ARG A 191 -9.68 30.58 9.50
N LEU A 192 -9.48 29.57 8.64
CA LEU A 192 -10.42 29.24 7.57
C LEU A 192 -11.79 28.91 8.15
N TYR A 193 -11.88 28.02 9.14
CA TYR A 193 -13.13 27.63 9.77
C TYR A 193 -13.82 28.79 10.50
N GLU A 194 -13.07 29.62 11.24
CA GLU A 194 -13.58 30.82 11.91
C GLU A 194 -14.10 31.88 10.92
N GLY A 195 -13.57 31.91 9.70
CA GLY A 195 -13.99 32.83 8.64
C GLY A 195 -15.20 32.38 7.82
N LEU A 196 -15.74 31.17 8.06
CA LEU A 196 -16.93 30.68 7.37
C LEU A 196 -18.21 31.35 7.88
N ASP A 197 -19.23 31.38 7.02
CA ASP A 197 -20.59 31.80 7.40
C ASP A 197 -21.20 30.82 8.43
N PRO A 198 -21.50 31.25 9.67
CA PRO A 198 -22.04 30.40 10.73
C PRO A 198 -23.42 29.82 10.42
N ASP A 199 -24.25 30.52 9.64
CA ASP A 199 -25.60 30.03 9.29
C ASP A 199 -25.51 28.86 8.29
N ARG A 200 -24.42 28.81 7.52
CA ARG A 200 -24.15 27.75 6.54
C ARG A 200 -23.24 26.64 7.07
N HIS A 201 -22.32 26.96 7.98
CA HIS A 201 -21.33 26.04 8.54
C HIS A 201 -21.27 26.12 10.07
N PRO A 202 -22.39 25.83 10.77
CA PRO A 202 -22.48 26.03 12.22
C PRO A 202 -21.49 25.16 13.00
N ILE A 203 -21.24 23.92 12.56
CA ILE A 203 -20.32 23.01 13.24
C ILE A 203 -18.86 23.45 13.07
N LEU A 204 -18.44 23.80 11.84
CA LEU A 204 -17.06 24.20 11.58
C LEU A 204 -16.70 25.49 12.31
N THR A 205 -17.61 26.47 12.32
CA THR A 205 -17.40 27.75 13.00
C THR A 205 -17.40 27.60 14.52
N ALA A 206 -18.34 26.85 15.09
CA ALA A 206 -18.45 26.67 16.54
C ALA A 206 -17.31 25.82 17.14
N HIS A 207 -16.75 24.89 16.37
CA HIS A 207 -15.72 23.94 16.82
C HIS A 207 -14.38 24.11 16.09
N ALA A 208 -14.12 25.31 15.54
CA ALA A 208 -12.95 25.57 14.69
C ALA A 208 -11.62 25.19 15.34
N GLU A 209 -11.44 25.48 16.65
CA GLU A 209 -10.22 25.13 17.37
C GLU A 209 -10.02 23.61 17.46
N GLU A 210 -11.03 22.87 17.86
CA GLU A 210 -10.97 21.41 18.00
C GLU A 210 -10.74 20.73 16.64
N LEU A 211 -11.56 21.07 15.64
CA LEU A 211 -11.49 20.48 14.31
C LEU A 211 -10.19 20.85 13.58
N SER A 212 -9.61 22.02 13.86
CA SER A 212 -8.32 22.40 13.29
C SER A 212 -7.15 21.56 13.79
N ARG A 213 -7.30 20.84 14.90
CA ARG A 213 -6.25 19.97 15.46
C ARG A 213 -6.34 18.53 15.00
N VAL A 214 -7.53 18.08 14.60
CA VAL A 214 -7.73 16.74 14.04
C VAL A 214 -6.86 16.60 12.79
N GLY A 215 -5.95 15.64 12.83
CA GLY A 215 -5.05 15.34 11.72
C GLY A 215 -5.16 13.91 11.21
N SER A 216 -4.37 13.62 10.17
CA SER A 216 -4.35 12.32 9.48
C SER A 216 -4.02 11.13 10.39
N ARG A 217 -3.34 11.38 11.51
CA ARG A 217 -3.08 10.36 12.53
C ARG A 217 -4.35 10.09 13.34
N ASP A 218 -5.02 11.12 13.85
CA ASP A 218 -6.25 10.96 14.65
C ASP A 218 -7.35 10.25 13.86
N GLU A 219 -7.53 10.63 12.59
CA GLU A 219 -8.46 9.98 11.67
C GLU A 219 -8.13 8.50 11.46
N PHE A 220 -6.85 8.17 11.33
CA PHE A 220 -6.39 6.79 11.18
C PHE A 220 -6.63 5.97 12.45
N GLU A 221 -6.26 6.49 13.62
CA GLU A 221 -6.47 5.80 14.90
C GLU A 221 -7.97 5.54 15.14
N PHE A 222 -8.81 6.53 14.89
CA PHE A 222 -10.26 6.40 15.04
C PHE A 222 -10.84 5.34 14.08
N GLY A 223 -10.47 5.40 12.79
CA GLY A 223 -10.96 4.44 11.80
C GLY A 223 -10.47 3.01 12.07
N LEU A 224 -9.21 2.86 12.52
CA LEU A 224 -8.64 1.56 12.87
C LEU A 224 -9.38 0.94 14.06
N ALA A 225 -9.56 1.72 15.13
CA ALA A 225 -10.30 1.28 16.32
C ALA A 225 -11.73 0.87 15.97
N ALA A 226 -12.44 1.68 15.17
CA ALA A 226 -13.81 1.38 14.75
C ALA A 226 -13.92 0.07 13.95
N LEU A 227 -12.96 -0.22 13.07
CA LEU A 227 -12.91 -1.49 12.35
C LEU A 227 -12.66 -2.68 13.29
N LEU A 228 -11.72 -2.53 14.23
CA LEU A 228 -11.39 -3.56 15.21
C LEU A 228 -12.57 -3.86 16.13
N ASP A 229 -13.24 -2.84 16.65
CA ASP A 229 -14.44 -2.98 17.49
C ASP A 229 -15.56 -3.72 16.75
N ALA A 230 -15.71 -3.45 15.45
CA ALA A 230 -16.69 -4.14 14.62
C ALA A 230 -16.36 -5.63 14.39
N ILE A 231 -15.07 -6.01 14.42
CA ILE A 231 -14.65 -7.42 14.37
C ILE A 231 -14.84 -8.07 15.73
N GLU A 232 -14.47 -7.39 16.81
CA GLU A 232 -14.65 -7.88 18.17
C GLU A 232 -16.12 -8.20 18.44
N ALA A 233 -17.04 -7.30 18.09
CA ALA A 233 -18.47 -7.51 18.24
C ALA A 233 -19.00 -8.73 17.46
N ARG A 234 -18.36 -9.09 16.33
CA ARG A 234 -18.74 -10.26 15.51
C ARG A 234 -18.24 -11.59 16.07
N ILE A 235 -17.12 -11.59 16.79
CA ILE A 235 -16.55 -12.81 17.37
C ILE A 235 -17.10 -13.09 18.78
N THR A 236 -17.60 -12.06 19.47
CA THR A 236 -18.20 -12.20 20.81
C THR A 236 -19.70 -12.44 20.80
N GLY A 237 -20.38 -12.16 19.69
CA GLY A 237 -21.83 -12.31 19.53
C GLY A 237 -22.21 -13.62 18.86
#